data_AF-A0A5K3EII8-F1
#
_entry.id   AF-A0A5K3EII8-F1
#
_cell.length_a   1.000
_cell.length_b   1.000
_cell.length_c   1.000
_cell.angle_alpha   90.00
_cell.angle_beta   90.00
_cell.angle_gamma   90.00
#
_symmetry.space_group_name_H-M   'P 1'
#
loop_
_entity.id
_entity.type
_entity.pdbx_description
1 polymer ?
#
loop_
_entity_poly.entity_id
_entity_poly.type
_entity_poly.pdbx_seq_one_letter_code
_entity_poly.pdbx_strand_id
1 'polypeptide(L)'
;MDGEEAENGGSETGDRFSSNRPFNWRSLQKTPKVIIFSRLYVAGQALVVMSLIIYMVIAYVPSLREPLGPPMNAKLNESDMGTYGTFPVSRSYATFDTEQRQATQPVLAIRVLTWICVILFTLDLIARAIFCPHFFRWLLSIYTITDIISLIPFYVEGIIFALIEQMSPSPETTAKVQKLFYITDLINVLKIFVIGRLFRLLQRQRSTRVLIYTIRTASVNMFMVFELMVLCAIFFGTTIFFFDQGISSVFVGIWWAFTTMTTVGYGDVTPSSVPGRVIAVLCMIAGILLTSYTVPVLVNDFLLFYGHADQLAWMRRVHRTATAKRRNERRDLMAKRRITRVRALLKNAVIGVGTALDGEGTNRGSGGDYGFKAGQMFHRNGLTLGHTKFRDSPSK
;
A
#
# COMPACT_ATOMS: atom_id res chain seq x y z
N MET A 1 30.76 53.58 -26.23
CA MET A 1 29.61 54.09 -25.46
C MET A 1 28.88 52.88 -24.88
N ASP A 2 29.53 52.10 -24.01
CA ASP A 2 30.04 52.41 -22.63
C ASP A 2 28.85 52.56 -21.66
N GLY A 3 28.76 51.97 -20.47
CA GLY A 3 29.59 51.04 -19.67
C GLY A 3 28.65 50.08 -18.91
N GLU A 4 29.04 48.92 -18.37
CA GLU A 4 30.00 48.60 -17.30
C GLU A 4 29.60 49.12 -15.91
N GLU A 5 29.21 48.20 -15.01
CA GLU A 5 29.45 48.27 -13.56
C GLU A 5 29.31 46.89 -12.88
N ALA A 6 30.09 46.69 -11.82
CA ALA A 6 30.52 45.41 -11.23
C ALA A 6 30.10 45.26 -9.73
N GLU A 7 30.65 44.22 -9.08
CA GLU A 7 30.64 43.84 -7.63
C GLU A 7 29.49 42.91 -7.14
N ASN A 8 29.67 41.96 -6.19
CA ASN A 8 30.75 41.66 -5.26
C ASN A 8 30.73 40.18 -4.78
N GLY A 9 31.86 39.69 -4.25
CA GLY A 9 32.03 38.35 -3.67
C GLY A 9 31.87 38.28 -2.14
N GLY A 10 31.67 37.06 -1.61
CA GLY A 10 31.59 36.78 -0.18
C GLY A 10 32.14 35.40 0.19
N SER A 11 33.05 35.38 1.15
CA SER A 11 33.86 34.27 1.69
C SER A 11 33.11 33.38 2.68
N GLU A 12 33.51 32.10 2.83
CA GLU A 12 33.35 31.40 4.12
C GLU A 12 34.41 30.30 4.32
N THR A 13 35.16 30.45 5.42
CA THR A 13 36.16 29.53 5.99
C THR A 13 35.68 29.08 7.36
N GLY A 14 35.74 27.79 7.67
CA GLY A 14 35.61 27.30 9.05
C GLY A 14 35.29 25.81 9.13
N ASP A 15 36.29 25.00 9.45
CA ASP A 15 36.23 23.92 10.47
C ASP A 15 37.17 22.75 10.17
N ARG A 16 38.27 22.73 10.94
CA ARG A 16 39.02 21.52 11.27
C ARG A 16 38.52 21.05 12.64
N PHE A 17 38.15 19.78 12.76
CA PHE A 17 38.45 19.05 13.99
C PHE A 17 38.79 17.59 13.70
N SER A 18 39.63 17.08 14.58
CA SER A 18 40.59 15.99 14.46
C SER A 18 40.02 14.57 14.50
N SER A 19 40.80 13.64 13.96
CA SER A 19 40.62 12.19 14.03
C SER A 19 41.20 11.61 15.31
N ASN A 20 40.42 10.78 16.02
CA ASN A 20 40.89 9.51 16.58
C ASN A 20 39.70 8.74 17.17
N ARG A 21 39.36 7.54 16.68
CA ARG A 21 38.82 6.41 17.49
C ARG A 21 38.97 5.06 16.76
N PRO A 22 39.57 4.03 17.40
CA PRO A 22 39.49 2.64 16.99
C PRO A 22 38.22 1.95 17.55
N PHE A 23 38.04 0.69 17.15
CA PHE A 23 36.89 -0.21 17.31
C PHE A 23 35.68 0.03 16.40
N ASN A 24 35.41 -1.06 15.68
CA ASN A 24 34.66 -1.18 14.45
C ASN A 24 33.28 -1.75 14.76
N TRP A 25 32.33 -0.85 15.03
CA TRP A 25 30.89 -1.13 15.20
C TRP A 25 30.08 -0.86 13.92
N ARG A 26 30.75 -0.29 12.90
CA ARG A 26 30.13 0.23 11.66
C ARG A 26 29.58 -0.84 10.71
N SER A 27 29.77 -2.13 10.98
CA SER A 27 29.23 -3.21 10.14
C SER A 27 27.82 -3.64 10.53
N LEU A 28 27.46 -3.61 11.82
CA LEU A 28 26.14 -4.04 12.32
C LEU A 28 25.05 -2.96 12.27
N GLN A 29 25.42 -1.70 12.07
CA GLN A 29 24.50 -0.55 12.08
C GLN A 29 23.93 -0.16 10.70
N LYS A 30 24.24 -0.90 9.63
CA LYS A 30 23.95 -0.50 8.24
C LYS A 30 22.50 -0.69 7.78
N THR A 31 21.58 -1.07 8.66
CA THR A 31 20.16 -0.73 8.50
C THR A 31 19.82 0.44 9.42
N PRO A 32 19.48 1.64 8.90
CA PRO A 32 19.14 2.76 9.76
C PRO A 32 18.00 2.36 10.70
N LYS A 33 18.17 2.57 12.01
CA LYS A 33 17.21 2.18 13.07
C LYS A 33 15.77 2.60 12.78
N VAL A 34 15.60 3.71 12.06
CA VAL A 34 14.32 4.21 11.53
C VAL A 34 13.55 3.18 10.70
N ILE A 35 14.26 2.33 9.94
CA ILE A 35 13.67 1.25 9.14
C ILE A 35 13.12 0.13 10.02
N ILE A 36 13.78 -0.20 11.14
CA ILE A 36 13.33 -1.27 12.04
C ILE A 36 12.08 -0.84 12.79
N PHE A 37 12.06 0.37 13.36
CA PHE A 37 10.87 0.92 14.02
C PHE A 37 9.69 1.05 13.07
N SER A 38 9.94 1.54 11.84
CA SER A 38 8.91 1.61 10.81
C SER A 38 8.35 0.22 10.47
N ARG A 39 9.22 -0.79 10.28
CA ARG A 39 8.80 -2.17 10.00
C ARG A 39 8.06 -2.82 11.16
N LEU A 40 8.44 -2.53 12.41
CA LEU A 40 7.75 -3.05 13.59
C LEU A 40 6.37 -2.40 13.76
N TYR A 41 6.27 -1.08 13.56
CA TYR A 41 4.99 -0.37 13.53
C TYR A 41 4.07 -0.96 12.46
N VAL A 42 4.58 -1.09 11.23
CA VAL A 42 3.92 -1.78 10.11
C VAL A 42 3.44 -3.18 10.51
N ALA A 43 4.34 -3.93 11.15
CA ALA A 43 4.14 -5.21 11.82
C ALA A 43 2.86 -5.23 12.67
N GLY A 44 2.90 -4.41 13.71
CA GLY A 44 1.83 -4.26 14.70
C GLY A 44 0.51 -3.81 14.08
N GLN A 45 0.54 -2.86 13.14
CA GLN A 45 -0.68 -2.44 12.44
C GLN A 45 -1.34 -3.59 11.68
N ALA A 46 -0.54 -4.42 11.00
CA ALA A 46 -1.06 -5.57 10.29
C ALA A 46 -1.67 -6.58 11.24
N LEU A 47 -1.01 -6.87 12.37
CA LEU A 47 -1.54 -7.75 13.40
C LEU A 47 -2.85 -7.22 13.98
N VAL A 48 -2.94 -5.94 14.34
CA VAL A 48 -4.16 -5.34 14.90
C VAL A 48 -5.32 -5.41 13.89
N VAL A 49 -5.07 -5.10 12.62
CA VAL A 49 -6.12 -5.19 11.58
C VAL A 49 -6.57 -6.64 11.38
N MET A 50 -5.64 -7.59 11.31
CA MET A 50 -5.97 -9.02 11.19
C MET A 50 -6.77 -9.51 12.40
N SER A 51 -6.38 -9.13 13.61
CA SER A 51 -7.11 -9.46 14.84
C SER A 51 -8.53 -8.88 14.84
N LEU A 52 -8.74 -7.65 14.34
CA LEU A 52 -10.09 -7.07 14.21
C LEU A 52 -10.95 -7.79 13.18
N ILE A 53 -10.37 -8.25 12.08
CA ILE A 53 -11.09 -9.05 11.07
C ILE A 53 -11.47 -10.41 11.66
N ILE A 54 -10.55 -11.07 12.35
CA ILE A 54 -10.82 -12.34 13.03
C ILE A 54 -11.92 -12.15 14.08
N TYR A 55 -11.84 -11.09 14.89
CA TYR A 55 -12.90 -10.74 15.84
C TYR A 55 -14.24 -10.54 15.14
N MET A 56 -14.27 -9.76 14.05
CA MET A 56 -15.50 -9.54 13.29
C MET A 56 -16.18 -10.86 12.92
N VAL A 57 -15.41 -11.89 12.55
CA VAL A 57 -15.96 -13.21 12.21
C VAL A 57 -16.41 -13.97 13.47
N ILE A 58 -15.52 -14.08 14.46
CA ILE A 58 -15.77 -14.85 15.69
C ILE A 58 -16.93 -14.26 16.51
N ALA A 59 -17.10 -12.95 16.47
CA ALA A 59 -18.17 -12.26 17.19
C ALA A 59 -19.56 -12.74 16.79
N TYR A 60 -19.78 -13.33 15.61
CA TYR A 60 -21.09 -13.85 15.18
C TYR A 60 -21.32 -15.33 15.53
N VAL A 61 -20.33 -16.01 16.12
CA VAL A 61 -20.45 -17.42 16.52
C VAL A 61 -21.34 -17.53 17.77
N PRO A 62 -22.49 -18.23 17.70
CA PRO A 62 -23.43 -18.30 18.82
C PRO A 62 -22.85 -18.92 20.09
N SER A 63 -21.94 -19.90 19.97
CA SER A 63 -21.32 -20.59 21.11
C SER A 63 -20.32 -19.74 21.90
N LEU A 64 -19.89 -18.60 21.36
CA LEU A 64 -18.94 -17.69 22.01
C LEU A 64 -19.62 -16.41 22.50
N ARG A 65 -20.94 -16.48 22.73
CA ARG A 65 -21.75 -15.38 23.22
C ARG A 65 -22.41 -15.74 24.54
N GLU A 66 -22.46 -14.76 25.43
CA GLU A 66 -23.09 -14.82 26.75
C GLU A 66 -24.31 -13.89 26.82
N PRO A 67 -25.33 -14.21 27.61
CA PRO A 67 -26.52 -13.37 27.76
C PRO A 67 -26.17 -12.00 28.38
N LEU A 68 -26.86 -10.96 27.93
CA LEU A 68 -26.70 -9.57 28.35
C LEU A 68 -28.08 -8.93 28.62
N GLY A 69 -28.17 -8.15 29.70
CA GLY A 69 -29.37 -7.36 30.02
C GLY A 69 -30.56 -8.21 30.51
N PRO A 70 -31.72 -7.59 30.70
CA PRO A 70 -32.90 -8.29 31.22
C PRO A 70 -33.50 -9.27 30.21
N PRO A 71 -34.06 -10.41 30.67
CA PRO A 71 -34.87 -11.26 29.81
C PRO A 71 -36.14 -10.52 29.38
N MET A 72 -36.49 -10.60 28.11
CA MET A 72 -37.65 -9.96 27.50
C MET A 72 -38.69 -11.00 27.08
N ASN A 73 -39.96 -10.63 27.04
CA ASN A 73 -41.02 -11.55 26.62
C ASN A 73 -40.94 -11.79 25.10
N ALA A 74 -40.82 -13.06 24.68
CA ALA A 74 -40.72 -13.43 23.27
C ALA A 74 -42.04 -13.29 22.49
N LYS A 75 -43.19 -13.18 23.21
CA LYS A 75 -44.54 -13.13 22.64
C LYS A 75 -45.00 -11.73 22.17
N LEU A 76 -44.11 -10.73 22.08
CA LEU A 76 -44.47 -9.47 21.41
C LEU A 76 -44.88 -9.78 19.96
N ASN A 77 -46.16 -9.53 19.69
CA ASN A 77 -46.91 -10.02 18.55
C ASN A 77 -46.13 -9.91 17.22
N GLU A 78 -46.17 -10.97 16.42
CA GLU A 78 -45.67 -10.99 15.03
C GLU A 78 -46.17 -9.79 14.19
N SER A 79 -47.29 -9.17 14.58
CA SER A 79 -47.82 -7.94 13.99
C SER A 79 -46.89 -6.73 14.10
N ASP A 80 -46.11 -6.58 15.18
CA ASP A 80 -45.14 -5.49 15.33
C ASP A 80 -43.78 -5.82 14.68
N MET A 81 -43.49 -7.10 14.45
CA MET A 81 -42.35 -7.55 13.64
C MET A 81 -42.54 -7.24 12.14
N GLY A 82 -43.77 -7.05 11.67
CA GLY A 82 -44.05 -6.72 10.26
C GLY A 82 -43.46 -5.39 9.77
N THR A 83 -43.12 -4.47 10.69
CA THR A 83 -42.51 -3.17 10.33
C THR A 83 -40.98 -3.21 10.33
N TYR A 84 -40.38 -4.12 11.11
CA TYR A 84 -38.93 -4.31 11.19
C TYR A 84 -38.60 -5.65 10.56
N GLY A 85 -38.50 -5.66 9.22
CA GLY A 85 -38.12 -6.85 8.45
C GLY A 85 -36.95 -7.56 9.13
N THR A 86 -37.11 -8.85 9.40
CA THR A 86 -36.15 -9.64 10.19
C THR A 86 -34.82 -9.70 9.45
N PHE A 87 -33.90 -8.80 9.78
CA PHE A 87 -32.53 -8.88 9.27
C PHE A 87 -31.93 -10.21 9.77
N PRO A 88 -31.27 -11.01 8.92
CA PRO A 88 -30.75 -12.32 9.32
C PRO A 88 -29.76 -12.24 10.51
N VAL A 89 -29.07 -11.11 10.65
CA VAL A 89 -28.05 -10.84 11.67
C VAL A 89 -28.64 -10.69 13.08
N SER A 90 -29.90 -10.25 13.20
CA SER A 90 -30.56 -10.06 14.50
C SER A 90 -30.68 -11.35 15.31
N ARG A 91 -30.61 -12.52 14.63
CA ARG A 91 -30.61 -13.84 15.28
C ARG A 91 -29.31 -14.14 16.02
N SER A 92 -28.18 -13.56 15.62
CA SER A 92 -26.90 -13.75 16.33
C SER A 92 -26.88 -12.99 17.66
N TYR A 93 -27.66 -11.91 17.78
CA TYR A 93 -27.70 -11.02 18.95
C TYR A 93 -28.71 -11.43 20.02
N ALA A 94 -29.47 -12.51 19.82
CA ALA A 94 -30.45 -12.95 20.80
C ALA A 94 -30.44 -14.47 20.99
N THR A 95 -30.45 -14.90 22.25
CA THR A 95 -30.89 -16.24 22.62
C THR A 95 -32.41 -16.25 22.71
N PHE A 96 -33.01 -17.31 22.17
CA PHE A 96 -34.44 -17.56 22.25
C PHE A 96 -34.66 -18.75 23.17
N ASP A 97 -35.36 -18.51 24.27
CA ASP A 97 -36.02 -19.55 25.07
C ASP A 97 -37.52 -19.52 24.74
N THR A 98 -38.23 -20.59 25.05
CA THR A 98 -39.63 -20.87 24.70
C THR A 98 -40.59 -19.71 25.01
N GLU A 99 -40.27 -18.88 26.02
CA GLU A 99 -41.05 -17.69 26.39
C GLU A 99 -40.23 -16.39 26.50
N GLN A 100 -38.90 -16.47 26.42
CA GLN A 100 -38.02 -15.33 26.70
C GLN A 100 -36.97 -15.11 25.62
N ARG A 101 -36.69 -13.84 25.33
CA ARG A 101 -35.63 -13.39 24.43
C ARG A 101 -34.65 -12.54 25.22
N GLN A 102 -33.36 -12.81 25.12
CA GLN A 102 -32.34 -12.02 25.81
C GLN A 102 -31.27 -11.55 24.84
N ALA A 103 -30.70 -10.35 25.07
CA ALA A 103 -29.56 -9.88 24.29
C ALA A 103 -28.36 -10.79 24.54
N THR A 104 -27.44 -10.84 23.59
CA THR A 104 -26.18 -11.57 23.76
C THR A 104 -25.01 -10.69 23.38
N GLN A 105 -23.88 -10.91 24.04
CA GLN A 105 -22.62 -10.24 23.77
C GLN A 105 -21.48 -11.27 23.67
N PRO A 106 -20.38 -10.96 22.97
CA PRO A 106 -19.22 -11.84 22.95
C PRO A 106 -18.62 -12.04 24.35
N VAL A 107 -18.10 -13.25 24.63
CA VAL A 107 -17.44 -13.56 25.91
C VAL A 107 -16.35 -12.55 26.28
N LEU A 108 -16.16 -12.35 27.58
CA LEU A 108 -15.24 -11.35 28.15
C LEU A 108 -13.85 -11.31 27.48
N ALA A 109 -13.21 -12.46 27.26
CA ALA A 109 -11.87 -12.52 26.65
C ALA A 109 -11.82 -11.88 25.25
N ILE A 110 -12.84 -12.17 24.43
CA ILE A 110 -12.98 -11.62 23.09
C ILE A 110 -13.28 -10.11 23.17
N ARG A 111 -14.14 -9.70 24.10
CA ARG A 111 -14.49 -8.30 24.32
C ARG A 111 -13.28 -7.46 24.71
N VAL A 112 -12.47 -7.93 25.65
CA VAL A 112 -11.24 -7.25 26.10
C VAL A 112 -10.25 -7.12 24.93
N LEU A 113 -9.99 -8.20 24.19
CA LEU A 113 -9.09 -8.18 23.04
C LEU A 113 -9.57 -7.19 21.96
N THR A 114 -10.88 -7.15 21.72
CA THR A 114 -11.50 -6.22 20.76
C THR A 114 -11.25 -4.78 21.16
N TRP A 115 -11.55 -4.41 22.41
CA TRP A 115 -11.36 -3.05 22.89
C TRP A 115 -9.89 -2.63 22.88
N ILE A 116 -8.96 -3.54 23.19
CA ILE A 116 -7.52 -3.29 23.02
C ILE A 116 -7.21 -2.91 21.57
N CYS A 117 -7.71 -3.69 20.60
CA CYS A 117 -7.48 -3.42 19.18
C CYS A 117 -8.12 -2.11 18.71
N VAL A 118 -9.36 -1.83 19.14
CA VAL A 118 -10.09 -0.59 18.83
C VAL A 118 -9.34 0.62 19.40
N ILE A 119 -8.90 0.57 20.66
CA ILE A 119 -8.15 1.65 21.31
C ILE A 119 -6.82 1.89 20.60
N LEU A 120 -6.03 0.85 20.34
CA LEU A 120 -4.75 0.98 19.63
C LEU A 120 -4.93 1.64 18.26
N PHE A 121 -6.01 1.29 17.55
CA PHE A 121 -6.31 1.85 16.25
C PHE A 121 -6.80 3.31 16.34
N THR A 122 -7.62 3.65 17.33
CA THR A 122 -8.05 5.03 17.56
C THR A 122 -6.87 5.91 17.93
N LEU A 123 -5.94 5.42 18.76
CA LEU A 123 -4.69 6.12 19.06
C LEU A 123 -3.84 6.33 17.81
N ASP A 124 -3.77 5.35 16.91
CA ASP A 124 -3.08 5.50 15.62
C ASP A 124 -3.73 6.57 14.73
N LEU A 125 -5.07 6.58 14.66
CA LEU A 125 -5.83 7.57 13.90
C LEU A 125 -5.61 8.99 14.47
N ILE A 126 -5.64 9.14 15.79
CA ILE A 126 -5.37 10.41 16.48
C ILE A 126 -3.93 10.86 16.25
N ALA A 127 -2.95 9.96 16.36
CA ALA A 127 -1.56 10.29 16.08
C ALA A 127 -1.39 10.81 14.64
N ARG A 128 -2.04 10.15 13.66
CA ARG A 128 -2.03 10.61 12.26
C ARG A 128 -2.71 11.96 12.09
N ALA A 129 -3.80 12.23 12.82
CA ALA A 129 -4.46 13.54 12.81
C ALA A 129 -3.53 14.66 13.33
N ILE A 130 -2.80 14.41 14.41
CA ILE A 130 -1.90 15.39 15.05
C ILE A 130 -0.67 15.68 14.18
N PHE A 131 -0.07 14.65 13.59
CA PHE A 131 1.19 14.78 12.83
C PHE A 131 0.97 15.06 11.32
N CYS A 132 -0.27 15.23 10.85
CA CYS A 132 -0.51 15.51 9.44
C CYS A 132 -0.24 16.99 9.10
N PRO A 133 0.36 17.28 7.93
CA PRO A 133 0.67 18.65 7.54
C PRO A 133 -0.57 19.46 7.11
N HIS A 134 -1.64 18.78 6.67
CA HIS A 134 -2.88 19.41 6.18
C HIS A 134 -4.10 18.59 6.62
N PHE A 135 -4.73 18.95 7.74
CA PHE A 135 -5.78 18.16 8.39
C PHE A 135 -6.96 17.80 7.47
N PHE A 136 -7.57 18.77 6.80
CA PHE A 136 -8.73 18.51 5.94
C PHE A 136 -8.41 17.64 4.72
N ARG A 137 -7.24 17.83 4.10
CA ARG A 137 -6.78 16.95 2.99
C ARG A 137 -6.54 15.53 3.46
N TRP A 138 -6.01 15.38 4.67
CA TRP A 138 -5.82 14.06 5.29
C TRP A 138 -7.17 13.42 5.64
N LEU A 139 -8.12 14.17 6.21
CA LEU A 139 -9.44 13.68 6.62
C LEU A 139 -10.27 13.19 5.42
N LEU A 140 -10.23 13.91 4.31
CA LEU A 140 -10.95 13.59 3.07
C LEU A 140 -10.28 12.50 2.22
N SER A 141 -9.15 11.94 2.67
CA SER A 141 -8.52 10.82 1.99
C SER A 141 -9.38 9.56 2.09
N ILE A 142 -9.57 8.83 0.98
CA ILE A 142 -10.34 7.57 0.95
C ILE A 142 -9.84 6.57 1.99
N TYR A 143 -8.55 6.61 2.28
CA TYR A 143 -7.93 5.89 3.36
C TYR A 143 -8.53 6.36 4.69
N THR A 144 -8.31 7.59 5.12
CA THR A 144 -8.81 8.08 6.41
C THR A 144 -10.32 7.89 6.60
N ILE A 145 -11.12 8.11 5.56
CA ILE A 145 -12.56 7.85 5.58
C ILE A 145 -12.86 6.37 5.89
N THR A 146 -12.20 5.44 5.18
CA THR A 146 -12.37 4.01 5.48
C THR A 146 -11.91 3.64 6.88
N ASP A 147 -10.88 4.28 7.46
CA ASP A 147 -10.47 4.07 8.87
C ASP A 147 -11.55 4.51 9.85
N ILE A 148 -12.13 5.69 9.63
CA ILE A 148 -13.18 6.28 10.48
C ILE A 148 -14.46 5.46 10.41
N ILE A 149 -14.98 5.18 9.19
CA ILE A 149 -16.23 4.45 9.00
C ILE A 149 -16.18 3.08 9.66
N SER A 150 -15.03 2.41 9.60
CA SER A 150 -14.86 1.09 10.20
C SER A 150 -14.67 1.10 11.73
N LEU A 151 -14.47 2.26 12.37
CA LEU A 151 -14.50 2.40 13.83
C LEU A 151 -15.93 2.56 14.37
N ILE A 152 -16.81 3.22 13.62
CA ILE A 152 -18.17 3.58 14.04
C ILE A 152 -18.93 2.37 14.63
N PRO A 153 -18.94 1.18 14.00
CA PRO A 153 -19.71 0.05 14.52
C PRO A 153 -19.27 -0.41 15.89
N PHE A 154 -17.97 -0.40 16.18
CA PHE A 154 -17.45 -0.86 17.47
C PHE A 154 -17.84 0.08 18.61
N TYR A 155 -17.77 1.40 18.37
CA TYR A 155 -18.19 2.39 19.36
C TYR A 155 -19.70 2.39 19.58
N VAL A 156 -20.47 2.31 18.49
CA VAL A 156 -21.94 2.28 18.60
C VAL A 156 -22.41 1.00 19.28
N GLU A 157 -21.88 -0.17 18.92
CA GLU A 157 -22.18 -1.45 19.57
C GLU A 157 -21.84 -1.39 21.07
N GLY A 158 -20.68 -0.84 21.44
CA GLY A 158 -20.28 -0.63 22.83
C GLY A 158 -21.25 0.25 23.63
N ILE A 159 -21.67 1.38 23.04
CA ILE A 159 -22.65 2.29 23.67
C ILE A 159 -24.01 1.61 23.82
N ILE A 160 -24.49 0.93 22.77
CA ILE A 160 -25.79 0.26 22.81
C ILE A 160 -25.81 -0.85 23.85
N PHE A 161 -24.76 -1.68 23.94
CA PHE A 161 -24.68 -2.72 24.96
C PHE A 161 -24.64 -2.16 26.39
N ALA A 162 -23.89 -1.08 26.62
CA ALA A 162 -23.88 -0.40 27.91
C ALA A 162 -25.26 0.18 28.29
N LEU A 163 -26.04 0.65 27.30
CA LEU A 163 -27.42 1.10 27.52
C LEU A 163 -28.34 -0.06 27.85
N ILE A 164 -28.27 -1.18 27.12
CA ILE A 164 -29.11 -2.37 27.34
C ILE A 164 -28.86 -2.97 28.73
N GLU A 165 -27.60 -3.00 29.17
CA GLU A 165 -27.21 -3.54 30.49
C GLU A 165 -27.87 -2.78 31.65
N GLN A 166 -28.11 -1.47 31.50
CA GLN A 166 -28.70 -0.61 32.52
C GLN A 166 -30.24 -0.64 32.54
N MET A 167 -30.90 -1.32 31.60
CA MET A 167 -32.37 -1.31 31.51
C MET A 167 -33.01 -2.35 32.44
N SER A 168 -34.13 -1.97 33.05
CA SER A 168 -34.98 -2.90 33.81
C SER A 168 -36.01 -3.60 32.91
N PRO A 169 -36.42 -4.84 33.25
CA PRO A 169 -37.42 -5.58 32.47
C PRO A 169 -38.77 -4.86 32.50
N SER A 170 -39.21 -4.37 31.34
CA SER A 170 -40.55 -3.81 31.13
C SER A 170 -41.04 -4.06 29.69
N PRO A 171 -42.35 -4.05 29.43
CA PRO A 171 -42.87 -4.15 28.06
C PRO A 171 -42.34 -3.05 27.13
N GLU A 172 -42.24 -1.82 27.62
CA GLU A 172 -41.67 -0.69 26.88
C GLU A 172 -40.17 -0.87 26.60
N THR A 173 -39.42 -1.42 27.56
CA THR A 173 -38.00 -1.76 27.41
C THR A 173 -37.82 -2.72 26.25
N THR A 174 -38.70 -3.71 26.10
CA THR A 174 -38.56 -4.73 25.06
C THR A 174 -38.66 -4.13 23.65
N ALA A 175 -39.61 -3.23 23.42
CA ALA A 175 -39.74 -2.52 22.14
C ALA A 175 -38.52 -1.61 21.87
N LYS A 176 -37.96 -0.96 22.90
CA LYS A 176 -36.75 -0.13 22.79
C LYS A 176 -35.53 -0.97 22.42
N VAL A 177 -35.32 -2.12 23.08
CA VAL A 177 -34.18 -3.02 22.80
C VAL A 177 -34.27 -3.59 21.38
N GLN A 178 -35.46 -3.93 20.89
CA GLN A 178 -35.64 -4.38 19.51
C GLN A 178 -35.23 -3.31 18.49
N LYS A 179 -35.60 -2.03 18.71
CA LYS A 179 -35.16 -0.92 17.86
C LYS A 179 -33.64 -0.75 17.90
N LEU A 180 -33.02 -0.87 19.08
CA LEU A 180 -31.57 -0.79 19.23
C LEU A 180 -30.84 -1.92 18.49
N PHE A 181 -31.38 -3.13 18.47
CA PHE A 181 -30.82 -4.22 17.66
C PHE A 181 -30.88 -3.94 16.17
N TYR A 182 -32.01 -3.43 15.66
CA TYR A 182 -32.13 -3.06 14.25
C TYR A 182 -31.09 -1.99 13.85
N ILE A 183 -30.90 -0.97 14.70
CA ILE A 183 -29.87 0.05 14.48
C ILE A 183 -28.47 -0.56 14.50
N THR A 184 -28.21 -1.47 15.45
CA THR A 184 -26.93 -2.18 15.56
C THR A 184 -26.64 -3.00 14.29
N ASP A 185 -27.64 -3.71 13.75
CA ASP A 185 -27.51 -4.50 12.54
C ASP A 185 -27.19 -3.65 11.31
N LEU A 186 -27.89 -2.53 11.13
CA LEU A 186 -27.62 -1.60 10.02
C LEU A 186 -26.20 -1.05 10.09
N ILE A 187 -25.76 -0.66 11.28
CA ILE A 187 -24.42 -0.09 11.49
C ILE A 187 -23.35 -1.17 11.35
N ASN A 188 -23.62 -2.41 11.74
CA ASN A 188 -22.71 -3.53 11.58
C ASN A 188 -22.35 -3.82 10.12
N VAL A 189 -23.19 -3.46 9.14
CA VAL A 189 -22.83 -3.55 7.71
C VAL A 189 -21.57 -2.73 7.41
N LEU A 190 -21.35 -1.62 8.12
CA LEU A 190 -20.14 -0.80 7.96
C LEU A 190 -18.86 -1.53 8.43
N LYS A 191 -18.96 -2.65 9.17
CA LYS A 191 -17.79 -3.49 9.49
C LYS A 191 -17.13 -4.05 8.23
N ILE A 192 -17.81 -4.11 7.09
CA ILE A 192 -17.18 -4.48 5.81
C ILE A 192 -16.00 -3.54 5.45
N PHE A 193 -16.05 -2.28 5.87
CA PHE A 193 -14.95 -1.32 5.66
C PHE A 193 -13.71 -1.65 6.50
N VAL A 194 -13.80 -2.52 7.52
CA VAL A 194 -12.63 -3.06 8.24
C VAL A 194 -11.71 -3.80 7.27
N ILE A 195 -12.28 -4.55 6.30
CA ILE A 195 -11.51 -5.24 5.26
C ILE A 195 -10.78 -4.22 4.36
N GLY A 196 -11.36 -3.05 4.13
CA GLY A 196 -10.71 -1.92 3.45
C GLY A 196 -9.38 -1.49 4.10
N ARG A 197 -9.21 -1.71 5.41
CA ARG A 197 -7.95 -1.46 6.11
C ARG A 197 -6.85 -2.44 5.68
N LEU A 198 -7.19 -3.69 5.41
CA LEU A 198 -6.25 -4.69 4.88
C LEU A 198 -5.73 -4.25 3.51
N PHE A 199 -6.59 -3.72 2.65
CA PHE A 199 -6.18 -3.21 1.33
C PHE A 199 -5.12 -2.11 1.42
N ARG A 200 -5.19 -1.21 2.41
CA ARG A 200 -4.11 -0.23 2.64
C ARG A 200 -2.79 -0.86 3.04
N LEU A 201 -2.83 -1.87 3.91
CA LEU A 201 -1.63 -2.59 4.31
C LEU A 201 -1.01 -3.29 3.10
N LEU A 202 -1.83 -3.88 2.23
CA LEU A 202 -1.40 -4.51 0.99
C LEU A 202 -0.78 -3.50 0.02
N GLN A 203 -1.35 -2.29 -0.10
CA GLN A 203 -0.83 -1.22 -0.97
C GLN A 203 0.52 -0.63 -0.54
N ARG A 204 0.97 -0.90 0.69
CA ARG A 204 2.34 -0.56 1.11
C ARG A 204 3.39 -1.36 0.32
N GLN A 205 3.05 -2.57 -0.14
CA GLN A 205 3.94 -3.41 -0.93
C GLN A 205 4.01 -2.95 -2.39
N ARG A 206 5.22 -3.04 -2.98
CA ARG A 206 5.44 -2.66 -4.39
C ARG A 206 4.60 -3.51 -5.33
N SER A 207 4.55 -4.83 -5.12
CA SER A 207 3.83 -5.78 -5.97
C SER A 207 2.34 -5.46 -6.06
N THR A 208 1.69 -5.12 -4.95
CA THR A 208 0.26 -4.74 -4.93
C THR A 208 0.00 -3.44 -5.69
N ARG A 209 0.90 -2.45 -5.59
CA ARG A 209 0.74 -1.20 -6.35
C ARG A 209 0.88 -1.43 -7.85
N VAL A 210 1.82 -2.29 -8.25
CA VAL A 210 1.95 -2.71 -9.64
C VAL A 210 0.69 -3.45 -10.08
N LEU A 211 0.19 -4.40 -9.28
CA LEU A 211 -1.07 -5.11 -9.57
C LEU A 211 -2.26 -4.15 -9.75
N ILE A 212 -2.45 -3.18 -8.84
CA ILE A 212 -3.54 -2.20 -8.96
C ILE A 212 -3.37 -1.33 -10.20
N TYR A 213 -2.14 -0.93 -10.52
CA TYR A 213 -1.86 -0.18 -11.73
C TYR A 213 -2.16 -1.00 -12.98
N THR A 214 -1.73 -2.25 -13.03
CA THR A 214 -2.06 -3.20 -14.10
C THR A 214 -3.57 -3.36 -14.24
N ILE A 215 -4.30 -3.58 -13.15
CA ILE A 215 -5.76 -3.70 -13.17
C ILE A 215 -6.40 -2.43 -13.72
N ARG A 216 -5.92 -1.25 -13.32
CA ARG A 216 -6.43 0.03 -13.86
C ARG A 216 -6.16 0.18 -15.34
N THR A 217 -4.97 -0.21 -15.80
CA THR A 217 -4.64 -0.13 -17.23
C THR A 217 -5.40 -1.17 -18.05
N ALA A 218 -5.56 -2.37 -17.52
CA ALA A 218 -6.34 -3.45 -18.12
C ALA A 218 -7.86 -3.29 -17.89
N SER A 219 -8.31 -2.26 -17.18
CA SER A 219 -9.69 -2.15 -16.71
C SER A 219 -10.70 -2.09 -17.84
N VAL A 220 -10.36 -1.45 -18.96
CA VAL A 220 -11.22 -1.39 -20.15
C VAL A 220 -11.36 -2.78 -20.78
N ASN A 221 -10.27 -3.52 -20.92
CA ASN A 221 -10.29 -4.90 -21.44
C ASN A 221 -11.04 -5.85 -20.50
N MET A 222 -10.83 -5.71 -19.18
CA MET A 222 -11.58 -6.46 -18.17
C MET A 222 -13.08 -6.16 -18.23
N PHE A 223 -13.42 -4.88 -18.34
CA PHE A 223 -14.80 -4.41 -18.36
C PHE A 223 -15.53 -4.95 -19.58
N MET A 224 -14.90 -4.89 -20.76
CA MET A 224 -15.47 -5.43 -22.01
C MET A 224 -15.81 -6.91 -21.88
N VAL A 225 -14.95 -7.71 -21.25
CA VAL A 225 -15.21 -9.15 -21.11
C VAL A 225 -16.20 -9.44 -19.98
N PHE A 226 -16.15 -8.67 -18.89
CA PHE A 226 -17.16 -8.76 -17.84
C PHE A 226 -18.56 -8.46 -18.41
N GLU A 227 -18.69 -7.42 -19.22
CA GLU A 227 -19.93 -7.08 -19.93
C GLU A 227 -20.39 -8.21 -20.83
N LEU A 228 -19.49 -8.79 -21.65
CA LEU A 228 -19.81 -9.94 -22.48
C LEU A 228 -20.24 -11.16 -21.65
N MET A 229 -19.62 -11.38 -20.47
CA MET A 229 -20.01 -12.47 -19.56
C MET A 229 -21.41 -12.26 -19.01
N VAL A 230 -21.75 -11.03 -18.62
CA VAL A 230 -23.09 -10.67 -18.16
C VAL A 230 -24.12 -10.86 -19.28
N LEU A 231 -23.82 -10.42 -20.50
CA LEU A 231 -24.70 -10.60 -21.66
C LEU A 231 -24.92 -12.09 -21.99
N CYS A 232 -23.87 -12.90 -21.99
CA CYS A 232 -23.98 -14.34 -22.16
C CYS A 232 -24.79 -14.99 -21.03
N ALA A 233 -24.57 -14.60 -19.77
CA ALA A 233 -25.32 -15.13 -18.64
C ALA A 233 -26.82 -14.78 -18.72
N ILE A 234 -27.16 -13.55 -19.14
CA ILE A 234 -28.53 -13.14 -19.40
C ILE A 234 -29.13 -13.96 -20.56
N PHE A 235 -28.39 -14.13 -21.65
CA PHE A 235 -28.84 -14.89 -22.82
C PHE A 235 -29.09 -16.37 -22.49
N PHE A 236 -28.10 -17.08 -21.95
CA PHE A 236 -28.24 -18.50 -21.61
C PHE A 236 -29.20 -18.73 -20.45
N GLY A 237 -29.21 -17.85 -19.45
CA GLY A 237 -30.10 -17.92 -18.31
C GLY A 237 -31.58 -17.70 -18.68
N THR A 238 -31.84 -16.80 -19.62
CA THR A 238 -33.20 -16.61 -20.16
C THR A 238 -33.59 -17.79 -21.05
N THR A 239 -32.68 -18.26 -21.90
CA THR A 239 -32.95 -19.38 -22.82
C THR A 239 -33.27 -20.66 -22.03
N ILE A 240 -32.47 -21.02 -21.03
CA ILE A 240 -32.74 -22.24 -20.24
C ILE A 240 -34.07 -22.16 -19.49
N PHE A 241 -34.50 -20.98 -19.03
CA PHE A 241 -35.81 -20.80 -18.40
C PHE A 241 -36.97 -21.15 -19.34
N PHE A 242 -36.87 -20.82 -20.64
CA PHE A 242 -37.92 -21.15 -21.60
C PHE A 242 -37.90 -22.62 -22.06
N PHE A 243 -36.75 -23.28 -22.02
CA PHE A 243 -36.58 -24.63 -22.55
C PHE A 243 -36.50 -25.74 -21.48
N ASP A 244 -36.36 -25.39 -20.20
CA ASP A 244 -36.28 -26.33 -19.08
C ASP A 244 -37.28 -25.98 -17.98
N GLN A 245 -38.29 -26.83 -17.80
CA GLN A 245 -39.35 -26.65 -16.80
C GLN A 245 -38.84 -26.74 -15.35
N GLY A 246 -37.61 -27.22 -15.13
CA GLY A 246 -36.98 -27.27 -13.81
C GLY A 246 -36.48 -25.92 -13.29
N ILE A 247 -36.48 -24.87 -14.13
CA ILE A 247 -36.00 -23.53 -13.76
C ILE A 247 -37.17 -22.65 -13.33
N SER A 248 -37.19 -22.27 -12.04
CA SER A 248 -38.33 -21.59 -11.42
C SER A 248 -38.51 -20.12 -11.82
N SER A 249 -37.45 -19.44 -12.28
CA SER A 249 -37.52 -18.05 -12.75
C SER A 249 -36.33 -17.70 -13.65
N VAL A 250 -36.47 -16.63 -14.45
CA VAL A 250 -35.36 -16.10 -15.26
C VAL A 250 -34.15 -15.76 -14.41
N PHE A 251 -34.33 -15.17 -13.22
CA PHE A 251 -33.21 -14.84 -12.32
C PHE A 251 -32.47 -16.08 -11.81
N VAL A 252 -33.19 -17.19 -11.59
CA VAL A 252 -32.59 -18.49 -11.24
C VAL A 252 -31.82 -19.07 -12.42
N GLY A 253 -32.34 -18.93 -13.64
CA GLY A 253 -31.61 -19.28 -14.86
C GLY A 253 -30.33 -18.45 -15.04
N ILE A 254 -30.37 -17.14 -14.79
CA ILE A 254 -29.20 -16.25 -14.85
C ILE A 254 -28.16 -16.62 -13.79
N TRP A 255 -28.59 -16.91 -12.55
CA TRP A 255 -27.71 -17.42 -11.49
C TRP A 255 -27.00 -18.71 -11.94
N TRP A 256 -27.76 -19.66 -12.47
CA TRP A 256 -27.20 -20.90 -13.01
C TRP A 256 -26.21 -20.65 -14.16
N ALA A 257 -26.50 -19.71 -15.05
CA ALA A 257 -25.61 -19.38 -16.16
C ALA A 257 -24.29 -18.78 -15.65
N PHE A 258 -24.33 -17.87 -14.65
CA PHE A 258 -23.11 -17.34 -14.04
C PHE A 258 -22.27 -18.43 -13.37
N THR A 259 -22.88 -19.30 -12.56
CA THR A 259 -22.15 -20.37 -11.85
C THR A 259 -21.58 -21.41 -12.82
N THR A 260 -22.29 -21.68 -13.93
CA THR A 260 -21.83 -22.60 -14.97
C THR A 260 -20.72 -22.00 -15.83
N MET A 261 -20.87 -20.77 -16.31
CA MET A 261 -19.87 -20.09 -17.14
C MET A 261 -18.54 -19.86 -16.40
N THR A 262 -18.61 -19.58 -15.09
CA THR A 262 -17.42 -19.42 -14.23
C THR A 262 -16.86 -20.76 -13.75
N THR A 263 -17.42 -21.89 -14.20
CA THR A 263 -17.01 -23.26 -13.83
C THR A 263 -17.12 -23.57 -12.33
N VAL A 264 -17.86 -22.78 -11.57
CA VAL A 264 -18.11 -23.00 -10.13
C VAL A 264 -19.06 -24.16 -9.94
N GLY A 265 -20.21 -24.14 -10.64
CA GLY A 265 -21.17 -25.25 -10.69
C GLY A 265 -21.58 -25.81 -9.32
N TYR A 266 -22.21 -24.99 -8.46
CA TYR A 266 -22.66 -25.43 -7.13
C TYR A 266 -23.59 -26.66 -7.14
N GLY A 267 -24.31 -26.89 -8.25
CA GLY A 267 -25.23 -28.02 -8.40
C GLY A 267 -26.58 -27.82 -7.73
N ASP A 268 -26.85 -26.64 -7.19
CA ASP A 268 -28.13 -26.20 -6.61
C ASP A 268 -29.23 -26.03 -7.67
N VAL A 269 -28.84 -25.63 -8.88
CA VAL A 269 -29.72 -25.52 -10.05
C VAL A 269 -29.09 -26.30 -11.20
N THR A 270 -29.84 -27.19 -11.83
CA THR A 270 -29.35 -27.99 -12.98
C THR A 270 -30.45 -28.21 -14.02
N PRO A 271 -30.11 -28.25 -15.33
CA PRO A 271 -31.06 -28.61 -16.38
C PRO A 271 -31.57 -30.04 -16.21
N SER A 272 -32.89 -30.19 -16.13
CA SER A 272 -33.55 -31.49 -16.03
C SER A 272 -33.89 -32.07 -17.41
N SER A 273 -34.16 -31.20 -18.38
CA SER A 273 -34.65 -31.53 -19.71
C SER A 273 -33.52 -31.81 -20.72
N VAL A 274 -33.80 -32.61 -21.74
CA VAL A 274 -32.88 -32.84 -22.87
C VAL A 274 -32.48 -31.52 -23.58
N PRO A 275 -33.42 -30.64 -24.00
CA PRO A 275 -33.06 -29.37 -24.61
C PRO A 275 -32.29 -28.44 -23.65
N GLY A 276 -32.64 -28.41 -22.36
CA GLY A 276 -31.91 -27.68 -21.34
C GLY A 276 -30.45 -28.14 -21.19
N ARG A 277 -30.19 -29.45 -21.28
CA ARG A 277 -28.83 -30.00 -21.27
C ARG A 277 -28.01 -29.60 -22.50
N VAL A 278 -28.63 -29.52 -23.68
CA VAL A 278 -27.95 -29.01 -24.89
C VAL A 278 -27.55 -27.55 -24.71
N ILE A 279 -28.47 -26.72 -24.19
CA ILE A 279 -28.20 -25.31 -23.87
C ILE A 279 -27.07 -25.20 -22.83
N ALA A 280 -27.05 -26.09 -21.83
CA ALA A 280 -26.00 -26.15 -20.82
C ALA A 280 -24.62 -26.44 -21.40
N VAL A 281 -24.50 -27.39 -22.32
CA VAL A 281 -23.23 -27.67 -22.99
C VAL A 281 -22.73 -26.44 -23.76
N LEU A 282 -23.62 -25.74 -24.48
CA LEU A 282 -23.26 -24.50 -25.19
C LEU A 282 -22.82 -23.39 -24.23
N CYS A 283 -23.51 -23.24 -23.10
CA CYS A 283 -23.18 -22.28 -22.04
C CYS A 283 -21.79 -22.57 -21.43
N MET A 284 -21.48 -23.84 -21.14
CA MET A 284 -20.18 -24.26 -20.62
C MET A 284 -19.04 -23.93 -21.60
N ILE A 285 -19.21 -24.25 -22.88
CA ILE A 285 -18.22 -23.96 -23.93
C ILE A 285 -18.01 -22.44 -24.03
N ALA A 286 -19.08 -21.65 -24.09
CA ALA A 286 -18.99 -20.19 -24.14
C ALA A 286 -18.26 -19.60 -22.91
N GLY A 287 -18.56 -20.09 -21.70
CA GLY A 287 -17.90 -19.67 -20.46
C GLY A 287 -16.40 -19.96 -20.45
N ILE A 288 -15.99 -21.16 -20.88
CA ILE A 288 -14.58 -21.53 -20.97
C ILE A 288 -13.85 -20.67 -22.01
N LEU A 289 -14.44 -20.44 -23.18
CA LEU A 289 -13.84 -19.59 -24.22
C LEU A 289 -13.64 -18.15 -23.73
N LEU A 290 -14.63 -17.60 -23.03
CA LEU A 290 -14.59 -16.25 -22.49
C LEU A 290 -13.55 -16.09 -21.39
N THR A 291 -13.49 -17.05 -20.47
CA THR A 291 -12.49 -17.07 -19.38
C THR A 291 -11.08 -17.28 -19.93
N SER A 292 -10.94 -18.11 -20.97
CA SER A 292 -9.66 -18.34 -21.65
C SER A 292 -9.15 -17.11 -22.39
N TYR A 293 -10.02 -16.18 -22.79
CA TYR A 293 -9.62 -14.91 -23.38
C TYR A 293 -9.16 -13.90 -22.32
N THR A 294 -9.82 -13.79 -21.17
CA THR A 294 -9.49 -12.78 -20.15
C THR A 294 -8.17 -13.03 -19.45
N VAL A 295 -7.93 -14.27 -19.02
CA VAL A 295 -6.79 -14.59 -18.17
C VAL A 295 -5.45 -14.25 -18.85
N PRO A 296 -5.19 -14.64 -20.11
CA PRO A 296 -3.94 -14.30 -20.79
C PRO A 296 -3.77 -12.81 -21.03
N VAL A 297 -4.83 -12.06 -21.38
CA VAL A 297 -4.76 -10.59 -21.57
C VAL A 297 -4.27 -9.93 -20.29
N LEU A 298 -4.82 -10.33 -19.14
CA LEU A 298 -4.43 -9.82 -17.83
C LEU A 298 -3.03 -10.19 -17.42
N VAL A 299 -2.65 -11.45 -17.65
CA VAL A 299 -1.31 -11.94 -17.34
C VAL A 299 -0.28 -11.21 -18.19
N ASN A 300 -0.53 -11.00 -19.48
CA ASN A 300 0.39 -10.30 -20.38
C ASN A 300 0.57 -8.82 -19.98
N ASP A 301 -0.52 -8.12 -19.67
CA ASP A 301 -0.45 -6.74 -19.17
C ASP A 301 0.31 -6.68 -17.84
N PHE A 302 0.05 -7.62 -16.93
CA PHE A 302 0.77 -7.70 -15.65
C PHE A 302 2.26 -7.89 -15.85
N LEU A 303 2.66 -8.86 -16.68
CA LEU A 303 4.06 -9.14 -16.96
C LEU A 303 4.77 -7.95 -17.61
N LEU A 304 4.10 -7.26 -18.54
CA LEU A 304 4.62 -6.05 -19.18
C LEU A 304 4.90 -4.94 -18.14
N PHE A 305 3.90 -4.59 -17.33
CA PHE A 305 4.04 -3.53 -16.32
C PHE A 305 5.00 -3.91 -15.19
N TYR A 306 5.02 -5.19 -14.80
CA TYR A 306 5.95 -5.69 -13.81
C TYR A 306 7.40 -5.62 -14.32
N GLY A 307 7.65 -6.04 -15.56
CA GLY A 307 8.95 -5.95 -16.20
C GLY A 307 9.45 -4.51 -16.30
N HIS A 308 8.60 -3.58 -16.74
CA HIS A 308 8.95 -2.16 -16.81
C HIS A 308 9.24 -1.57 -15.43
N ALA A 309 8.43 -1.91 -14.41
CA ALA A 309 8.66 -1.46 -13.04
C ALA A 309 9.99 -1.96 -12.47
N ASP A 310 10.37 -3.20 -12.73
CA ASP A 310 11.64 -3.77 -12.27
C ASP A 310 12.84 -3.20 -13.04
N GLN A 311 12.73 -3.02 -14.37
CA GLN A 311 13.74 -2.32 -15.17
C GLN A 311 13.99 -0.89 -14.67
N LEU A 312 12.93 -0.12 -14.39
CA LEU A 312 13.04 1.22 -13.81
C LEU A 312 13.67 1.18 -12.41
N ALA A 313 13.38 0.16 -11.60
CA ALA A 313 13.99 -0.02 -10.28
C ALA A 313 15.49 -0.40 -10.40
N TRP A 314 15.85 -1.23 -11.37
CA TRP A 314 17.23 -1.60 -11.68
C TRP A 314 18.02 -0.41 -12.21
N MET A 315 17.51 0.33 -13.21
CA MET A 315 18.17 1.53 -13.74
C MET A 315 18.40 2.58 -12.64
N ARG A 316 17.42 2.78 -11.75
CA ARG A 316 17.59 3.69 -10.59
C ARG A 316 18.68 3.20 -9.62
N ARG A 317 18.82 1.88 -9.41
CA ARG A 317 19.90 1.32 -8.59
C ARG A 317 21.27 1.56 -9.24
N VAL A 318 21.40 1.30 -10.54
CA VAL A 318 22.64 1.52 -11.31
C VAL A 318 23.01 3.00 -11.36
N HIS A 319 22.06 3.89 -11.61
CA HIS A 319 22.33 5.33 -11.62
C HIS A 319 22.76 5.83 -10.24
N ARG A 320 22.16 5.32 -9.15
CA ARG A 320 22.57 5.64 -7.77
C ARG A 320 23.97 5.15 -7.45
N THR A 321 24.35 3.94 -7.87
CA THR A 321 25.72 3.44 -7.63
C THR A 321 26.75 4.18 -8.49
N ALA A 322 26.43 4.50 -9.74
CA ALA A 322 27.29 5.28 -10.63
C ALA A 322 27.51 6.70 -10.12
N THR A 323 26.46 7.39 -9.68
CA THR A 323 26.55 8.74 -9.08
C THR A 323 27.31 8.73 -7.75
N ALA A 324 27.09 7.72 -6.89
CA ALA A 324 27.85 7.55 -5.66
C ALA A 324 29.35 7.30 -5.94
N LYS A 325 29.68 6.47 -6.94
CA LYS A 325 31.07 6.21 -7.37
C LYS A 325 31.74 7.50 -7.85
N ARG A 326 31.10 8.26 -8.74
CA ARG A 326 31.60 9.57 -9.21
C ARG A 326 31.83 10.55 -8.07
N ARG A 327 30.95 10.57 -7.06
CA ARG A 327 31.10 11.42 -5.87
C ARG A 327 32.32 11.02 -5.04
N ASN A 328 32.57 9.72 -4.85
CA ASN A 328 33.75 9.24 -4.13
C ASN A 328 35.04 9.51 -4.90
N GLU A 329 35.08 9.25 -6.22
CA GLU A 329 36.24 9.56 -7.06
C GLU A 329 36.57 11.06 -7.02
N ARG A 330 35.56 11.94 -7.07
CA ARG A 330 35.76 13.39 -6.93
C ARG A 330 36.32 13.78 -5.56
N ARG A 331 35.88 13.12 -4.48
CA ARG A 331 36.43 13.33 -3.12
C ARG A 331 37.88 12.89 -3.01
N ASP A 332 38.22 11.73 -3.57
CA ASP A 332 39.58 11.20 -3.57
C ASP A 332 40.53 12.07 -4.39
N LEU A 333 40.08 12.55 -5.55
CA LEU A 333 40.85 13.47 -6.38
C LEU A 333 41.10 14.81 -5.66
N MET A 334 40.08 15.35 -4.98
CA MET A 334 40.23 16.56 -4.16
C MET A 334 41.17 16.34 -2.98
N ALA A 335 41.13 15.18 -2.32
CA ALA A 335 42.06 14.82 -1.25
C ALA A 335 43.50 14.73 -1.75
N LYS A 336 43.74 14.07 -2.90
CA LYS A 336 45.05 14.05 -3.56
C LYS A 336 45.55 15.45 -3.89
N ARG A 337 44.71 16.31 -4.49
CA ARG A 337 45.06 17.72 -4.79
C ARG A 337 45.40 18.53 -3.53
N ARG A 338 44.73 18.28 -2.39
CA ARG A 338 45.06 18.92 -1.11
C ARG A 338 46.43 18.46 -0.59
N ILE A 339 46.70 17.16 -0.61
CA ILE A 339 48.00 16.60 -0.19
C ILE A 339 49.14 17.15 -1.05
N THR A 340 48.96 17.19 -2.37
CA THR A 340 49.99 17.72 -3.29
C THR A 340 50.28 19.20 -3.03
N ARG A 341 49.24 20.02 -2.79
CA ARG A 341 49.42 21.44 -2.41
C ARG A 341 50.18 21.59 -1.08
N VAL A 342 49.84 20.81 -0.06
CA VAL A 342 50.55 20.83 1.22
C VAL A 342 52.02 20.44 1.04
N ARG A 343 52.32 19.41 0.24
CA ARG A 343 53.71 19.03 -0.08
C ARG A 343 54.49 20.15 -0.78
N ALA A 344 53.88 20.85 -1.72
CA ALA A 344 54.52 21.97 -2.42
C ALA A 344 54.84 23.13 -1.46
N LEU A 345 53.90 23.48 -0.58
CA LEU A 345 54.10 24.50 0.44
C LEU A 345 55.22 24.12 1.42
N LEU A 346 55.26 22.88 1.88
CA LEU A 346 56.34 22.38 2.76
C LEU A 346 57.71 22.43 2.08
N LYS A 347 57.80 22.04 0.79
CA LYS A 347 59.07 22.16 0.03
C LYS A 347 59.53 23.61 -0.07
N ASN A 348 58.63 24.53 -0.40
CA ASN A 348 58.97 25.95 -0.50
C ASN A 348 59.38 26.54 0.85
N ALA A 349 58.73 26.13 1.95
CA ALA A 349 59.11 26.54 3.30
C ALA A 349 60.50 26.00 3.71
N VAL A 350 60.80 24.73 3.41
CA VAL A 350 62.12 24.13 3.71
C VAL A 350 63.23 24.80 2.91
N ILE A 351 62.99 25.10 1.63
CA ILE A 351 63.95 25.84 0.80
C ILE A 351 64.12 27.27 1.31
N GLY A 352 63.04 27.95 1.72
CA GLY A 352 63.09 29.29 2.30
C GLY A 352 63.82 29.35 3.65
N VAL A 353 63.77 28.28 4.46
CA VAL A 353 64.55 28.15 5.70
C VAL A 353 66.02 27.81 5.41
N GLY A 354 66.30 26.99 4.38
CA GLY A 354 67.67 26.71 3.94
C GLY A 354 68.40 27.97 3.45
N THR A 355 67.73 28.83 2.69
CA THR A 355 68.30 30.12 2.24
C THR A 355 68.39 31.18 3.33
N ALA A 356 67.67 31.01 4.46
CA ALA A 356 67.78 31.91 5.61
C ALA A 356 68.93 31.54 6.55
N LEU A 357 69.41 30.29 6.52
CA LEU A 357 70.56 29.83 7.30
C LEU A 357 71.90 30.02 6.57
N ASP A 358 71.89 30.13 5.24
CA ASP A 358 73.07 30.51 4.43
C ASP A 358 73.21 32.04 4.25
N GLY A 359 72.39 32.82 4.96
CA GLY A 359 72.26 34.27 4.84
C GLY A 359 73.10 35.09 5.82
N GLU A 360 74.28 34.62 6.24
CA GLU A 360 75.31 35.47 6.88
C GLU A 360 76.66 35.19 6.21
N GLY A 361 76.94 35.90 5.11
CA GLY A 361 78.18 35.69 4.36
C GLY A 361 78.36 36.62 3.18
N THR A 362 78.85 37.83 3.47
CA THR A 362 79.71 38.67 2.61
C THR A 362 79.23 39.07 1.21
N ASN A 363 78.95 40.36 1.09
CA ASN A 363 78.86 41.14 -0.15
C ASN A 363 80.25 41.28 -0.82
N ARG A 364 80.39 40.85 -2.10
CA ARG A 364 81.23 41.46 -3.16
C ARG A 364 81.34 40.52 -4.37
N GLY A 365 81.09 41.03 -5.58
CA GLY A 365 81.57 40.40 -6.81
C GLY A 365 80.68 40.56 -8.03
N SER A 366 81.06 41.52 -8.88
CA SER A 366 80.53 41.77 -10.22
C SER A 366 80.77 40.60 -11.19
N GLY A 367 79.87 40.42 -12.17
CA GLY A 367 80.22 39.84 -13.48
C GLY A 367 79.33 38.70 -14.00
N GLY A 368 78.74 38.92 -15.18
CA GLY A 368 78.68 37.89 -16.22
C GLY A 368 77.39 37.08 -16.37
N ASP A 369 76.54 37.57 -17.28
CA ASP A 369 76.11 36.84 -18.49
C ASP A 369 75.40 35.48 -18.35
N TYR A 370 74.09 35.45 -18.59
CA TYR A 370 73.43 34.34 -19.31
C TYR A 370 72.20 34.88 -20.06
N GLY A 371 72.32 34.96 -21.39
CA GLY A 371 71.20 35.14 -22.28
C GLY A 371 70.28 33.91 -22.31
N PHE A 372 68.98 34.16 -22.40
CA PHE A 372 68.06 33.23 -23.07
C PHE A 372 66.96 34.03 -23.76
N LYS A 373 67.01 34.01 -25.10
CA LYS A 373 66.04 34.62 -26.02
C LYS A 373 64.70 33.91 -25.92
N ALA A 374 63.64 34.71 -25.98
CA ALA A 374 62.28 34.29 -26.28
C ALA A 374 62.13 33.81 -27.73
N GLY A 375 61.18 32.90 -27.97
CA GLY A 375 60.39 32.90 -29.21
C GLY A 375 60.26 31.56 -29.95
N GLN A 376 58.99 31.16 -30.13
CA GLN A 376 58.44 30.28 -31.19
C GLN A 376 58.79 28.77 -31.07
N MET A 377 57.96 27.79 -31.45
CA MET A 377 56.80 27.75 -32.34
C MET A 377 56.02 26.44 -32.10
N PHE A 378 54.79 26.43 -32.58
CA PHE A 378 53.89 25.29 -32.81
C PHE A 378 54.58 23.98 -33.24
N HIS A 379 54.12 22.85 -32.67
CA HIS A 379 53.84 21.68 -33.50
C HIS A 379 52.70 20.82 -32.97
N ARG A 380 51.84 20.50 -33.95
CA ARG A 380 50.58 19.77 -33.97
C ARG A 380 50.86 18.27 -33.94
N ASN A 381 50.10 17.51 -33.14
CA ASN A 381 49.75 16.07 -33.27
C ASN A 381 48.73 15.79 -32.13
N GLY A 382 47.48 15.38 -32.31
CA GLY A 382 46.90 14.49 -33.31
C GLY A 382 46.44 13.22 -32.59
N LEU A 383 45.24 13.21 -31.99
CA LEU A 383 44.56 12.00 -31.50
C LEU A 383 43.03 12.18 -31.56
N THR A 384 42.54 11.79 -32.74
CA THR A 384 41.22 11.29 -33.17
C THR A 384 40.09 11.16 -32.14
N LEU A 385 39.00 11.89 -32.40
CA LEU A 385 37.63 11.59 -31.95
C LEU A 385 37.08 10.34 -32.69
N GLY A 386 36.49 9.41 -31.94
CA GLY A 386 35.70 8.29 -32.46
C GLY A 386 34.20 8.50 -32.24
N HIS A 387 33.50 8.83 -33.31
CA HIS A 387 32.05 8.79 -33.54
C HIS A 387 31.94 8.53 -35.05
N THR A 388 31.17 7.63 -35.65
CA THR A 388 29.96 6.87 -35.36
C THR A 388 29.84 5.79 -36.45
N LYS A 389 29.10 4.69 -36.23
CA LYS A 389 28.16 4.22 -37.27
C LYS A 389 27.10 3.27 -36.74
N PHE A 390 25.87 3.79 -36.78
CA PHE A 390 24.62 3.04 -36.94
C PHE A 390 24.75 2.04 -38.11
N ARG A 391 24.13 0.88 -37.95
CA ARG A 391 23.88 -0.06 -39.05
C ARG A 391 22.42 -0.48 -38.99
N ASP A 392 21.66 0.07 -39.94
CA ASP A 392 20.34 -0.44 -40.32
C ASP A 392 20.48 -1.72 -41.15
N SER A 393 19.50 -2.61 -41.01
CA SER A 393 19.24 -3.76 -41.86
C SER A 393 18.73 -3.33 -43.25
N PRO A 394 18.85 -4.22 -44.25
CA PRO A 394 17.59 -4.74 -44.82
C PRO A 394 17.59 -6.25 -45.14
N SER A 395 16.38 -6.81 -45.01
CA SER A 395 15.77 -8.01 -45.63
C SER A 395 16.65 -9.12 -46.25
N LYS A 396 16.45 -10.35 -45.77
CA LYS A 396 15.76 -11.43 -46.50
C LYS A 396 14.95 -12.26 -45.51
#